data_AF-A0A3N5VN67-F1
#
_entry.id   AF-A0A3N5VN67-F1
#
_cell.length_a   1.000
_cell.length_b   1.000
_cell.length_c   1.000
_cell.angle_alpha   90.00
_cell.angle_beta   90.00
_cell.angle_gamma   90.00
#
_symmetry.space_group_name_H-M   'P 1'
#
loop_
_entity.id
_entity.type
_entity.pdbx_description
1 polymer ?
#
loop_
_entity_poly.entity_id
_entity_poly.type
_entity_poly.pdbx_seq_one_letter_code
_entity_poly.pdbx_strand_id
1 'polypeptide(L)'
;MRDDPWKTLGVMILILVTGAYVTSAQNDAASQILFDFGPGFNVSAVETSDVKATLTDAGALRVETGRAARWPGVTLKAPQGKWDLSACEYI
;
A
#
# COMPACT_ATOMS: atom_id res chain seq x y z
N MET A 1 24.90 38.63 55.91
CA MET A 1 24.16 37.54 55.24
C MET A 1 24.41 37.75 53.76
N ARG A 2 25.41 37.05 53.21
CA ARG A 2 25.86 37.16 51.83
C ARG A 2 25.43 35.88 51.14
N ASP A 3 24.70 36.03 50.05
CA ASP A 3 24.07 34.93 49.35
C ASP A 3 25.13 34.30 48.44
N ASP A 4 25.43 33.01 48.64
CA ASP A 4 26.47 32.31 47.88
C ASP A 4 26.07 32.18 46.40
N PRO A 5 26.84 32.75 45.46
CA PRO A 5 26.47 32.81 44.04
C PRO A 5 26.56 31.46 43.31
N TRP A 6 26.93 30.39 44.00
CA TRP A 6 27.13 29.06 43.41
C TRP A 6 26.00 28.08 43.70
N LYS A 7 25.02 28.44 44.56
CA LYS A 7 23.82 27.61 44.81
C LYS A 7 22.72 27.78 43.77
N THR A 8 22.77 28.83 42.95
CA THR A 8 21.83 29.04 41.83
C THR A 8 22.26 28.34 40.54
N LEU A 9 23.52 27.89 40.42
CA LEU A 9 23.98 27.18 39.22
C LEU A 9 23.51 25.72 39.15
N GLY A 10 23.12 25.11 40.28
CA GLY A 10 22.65 23.71 40.33
C GLY A 10 21.18 23.53 39.96
N VAL A 11 20.42 24.62 39.81
CA VAL A 11 18.96 24.59 39.59
C VAL A 11 18.60 25.40 38.34
N MET A 12 19.34 25.22 37.25
CA MET A 12 19.00 25.78 35.93
C MET A 12 19.40 24.86 34.77
N ILE A 13 19.53 23.55 35.02
CA ILE A 13 19.67 22.52 33.97
C ILE A 13 18.61 21.45 34.24
N LEU A 14 17.35 21.86 34.20
CA LEU A 14 16.21 20.96 33.99
C LEU A 14 15.14 21.72 33.19
N ILE A 15 15.57 22.49 32.19
CA ILE A 15 14.65 22.99 31.16
C ILE A 15 14.44 21.83 30.19
N LEU A 16 13.41 21.04 30.49
CA LEU A 16 12.47 20.44 29.54
C LEU A 16 13.02 20.21 28.13
N VAL A 17 13.75 19.11 27.96
CA VAL A 17 13.83 18.42 26.66
C VAL A 17 12.48 17.71 26.46
N THR A 18 11.41 18.48 26.24
CA THR A 18 10.26 17.98 25.49
C THR A 18 10.65 18.11 24.03
N GLY A 19 11.44 17.13 23.56
CA GLY A 19 11.52 16.84 22.14
C GLY A 19 10.11 16.53 21.68
N ALA A 20 9.46 17.50 21.03
CA ALA A 20 8.34 17.18 20.18
C ALA A 20 8.91 16.35 19.03
N TYR A 21 8.97 15.04 19.21
CA TYR A 21 9.06 14.13 18.10
C TYR A 21 7.77 14.38 17.30
N VAL A 22 7.86 15.23 16.28
CA VAL A 22 6.87 15.22 15.22
C VAL A 22 7.05 13.87 14.54
N THR A 23 6.37 12.85 15.05
CA THR A 23 6.09 11.65 14.28
C THR A 23 5.19 12.13 13.16
N SER A 24 5.79 12.43 12.00
CA SER A 24 5.05 12.40 10.76
C SER A 24 4.46 11.00 10.67
N ALA A 25 3.15 10.87 10.86
CA ALA A 25 2.45 9.66 10.48
C ALA A 25 2.64 9.54 8.97
N GLN A 26 3.60 8.70 8.54
CA GLN A 26 3.61 8.21 7.19
C GLN A 26 2.27 7.49 7.01
N ASN A 27 1.38 8.13 6.27
CA ASN A 27 0.16 7.49 5.79
C ASN A 27 0.62 6.52 4.69
N ASP A 28 1.30 5.45 5.07
CA ASP A 28 1.50 4.30 4.21
C ASP A 28 0.09 3.72 4.03
N ALA A 29 -0.59 4.19 2.99
CA ALA A 29 -1.86 3.61 2.57
C ALA A 29 -1.65 2.09 2.52
N ALA A 30 -2.33 1.37 3.41
CA ALA A 30 -2.10 -0.04 3.62
C ALA A 30 -2.19 -0.77 2.27
N SER A 31 -1.16 -1.51 1.90
CA SER A 31 -1.14 -2.28 0.66
C SER A 31 -2.30 -3.28 0.66
N GLN A 32 -3.24 -3.12 -0.28
CA GLN A 32 -4.42 -3.97 -0.42
C GLN A 32 -4.24 -4.94 -1.58
N ILE A 33 -4.36 -6.25 -1.30
CA ILE A 33 -4.40 -7.28 -2.34
C ILE A 33 -5.77 -7.25 -3.03
N LEU A 34 -5.78 -6.97 -4.35
CA LEU A 34 -7.00 -6.98 -5.16
C LEU A 34 -7.27 -8.37 -5.78
N PHE A 35 -6.21 -9.08 -6.14
CA PHE A 35 -6.26 -10.45 -6.65
C PHE A 35 -5.09 -11.25 -6.13
N ASP A 36 -5.39 -12.46 -5.70
CA ASP A 36 -4.42 -13.53 -5.49
C ASP A 36 -4.65 -14.56 -6.61
N PHE A 37 -3.62 -14.81 -7.42
CA PHE A 37 -3.66 -15.78 -8.53
C PHE A 37 -3.19 -17.17 -8.11
N GLY A 38 -3.04 -17.41 -6.81
CA GLY A 38 -2.73 -18.71 -6.22
C GLY A 38 -3.90 -19.70 -6.25
N PRO A 39 -3.80 -20.79 -5.45
CA PRO A 39 -4.82 -21.83 -5.39
C PRO A 39 -6.22 -21.27 -5.12
N GLY A 40 -7.19 -21.65 -5.96
CA GLY A 40 -8.58 -21.22 -5.83
C GLY A 40 -8.96 -20.01 -6.70
N PHE A 41 -8.00 -19.36 -7.37
CA PHE A 41 -8.33 -18.36 -8.38
C PHE A 41 -9.06 -18.98 -9.58
N ASN A 42 -10.24 -18.46 -9.91
CA ASN A 42 -11.01 -18.91 -11.07
C ASN A 42 -10.57 -18.16 -12.34
N VAL A 43 -9.60 -18.71 -13.06
CA VAL A 43 -9.12 -18.13 -14.34
C VAL A 43 -10.21 -18.03 -15.40
N SER A 44 -11.25 -18.87 -15.34
CA SER A 44 -12.38 -18.80 -16.29
C SER A 44 -13.29 -17.59 -16.07
N ALA A 45 -13.16 -16.88 -14.94
CA ALA A 45 -13.85 -15.61 -14.70
C ALA A 45 -13.15 -14.40 -15.35
N VAL A 46 -11.92 -14.59 -15.87
CA VAL A 46 -11.20 -13.56 -16.61
C VAL A 46 -11.75 -13.47 -18.02
N GLU A 47 -12.28 -12.31 -18.38
CA GLU A 47 -12.72 -12.07 -19.76
C GLU A 47 -11.51 -11.74 -20.63
N THR A 48 -11.44 -12.34 -21.80
CA THR A 48 -10.33 -12.14 -22.74
C THR A 48 -10.83 -11.61 -24.08
N SER A 49 -10.00 -10.78 -24.72
CA SER A 49 -10.19 -10.33 -26.10
C SER A 49 -8.90 -10.61 -26.85
N ASP A 50 -8.93 -11.58 -27.78
CA ASP A 50 -7.76 -12.06 -28.54
C ASP A 50 -6.54 -12.35 -27.63
N VAL A 51 -6.81 -13.01 -26.51
CA VAL A 51 -5.82 -13.35 -25.49
C VAL A 51 -6.10 -14.74 -24.97
N LYS A 52 -5.03 -15.49 -24.70
CA LYS A 52 -5.06 -16.69 -23.87
C LYS A 52 -4.54 -16.35 -22.47
N ALA A 53 -5.38 -16.61 -21.46
CA ALA A 53 -5.05 -16.41 -20.05
C ALA A 53 -4.94 -17.77 -19.34
N THR A 54 -3.86 -18.01 -18.61
CA THR A 54 -3.61 -19.26 -17.87
C THR A 54 -2.93 -18.97 -16.53
N LEU A 55 -3.12 -19.84 -15.53
CA LEU A 55 -2.34 -19.80 -14.31
C LEU A 55 -1.00 -20.53 -14.47
N THR A 56 0.04 -20.02 -13.84
CA THR A 56 1.33 -20.71 -13.70
C THR A 56 1.41 -21.42 -12.35
N ASP A 57 2.28 -22.41 -12.23
CA ASP A 57 2.53 -23.11 -10.96
C ASP A 57 3.09 -22.20 -9.87
N ALA A 58 3.62 -21.03 -10.23
CA ALA A 58 4.10 -20.01 -9.32
C ALA A 58 2.99 -19.07 -8.79
N GLY A 59 1.72 -19.32 -9.14
CA GLY A 59 0.60 -18.49 -8.69
C GLY A 59 0.53 -17.14 -9.42
N ALA A 60 0.80 -17.12 -10.73
CA ALA A 60 0.73 -15.92 -11.55
C ALA A 60 -0.24 -16.09 -12.73
N LEU A 61 -0.88 -15.00 -13.15
CA LEU A 61 -1.66 -14.95 -14.38
C LEU A 61 -0.74 -14.72 -15.58
N ARG A 62 -0.57 -15.74 -16.42
CA ARG A 62 0.10 -15.63 -17.72
C ARG A 62 -0.89 -15.16 -18.77
N VAL A 63 -0.48 -14.14 -19.52
CA VAL A 63 -1.25 -13.54 -20.61
C VAL A 63 -0.46 -13.69 -21.90
N GLU A 64 -1.04 -14.34 -22.90
CA GLU A 64 -0.49 -14.46 -24.24
C GLU A 64 -1.42 -13.72 -25.21
N THR A 65 -0.95 -12.58 -25.73
CA THR A 65 -1.73 -11.75 -26.66
C THR A 65 -1.67 -12.30 -28.08
N GLY A 66 -2.82 -12.27 -28.75
CA GLY A 66 -2.95 -12.53 -30.18
C GLY A 66 -2.57 -11.31 -31.02
N ARG A 67 -2.87 -11.41 -32.32
CA ARG A 67 -2.57 -10.37 -33.32
C ARG A 67 -3.78 -10.03 -34.20
N ALA A 68 -4.95 -10.60 -33.91
CA ALA A 68 -6.16 -10.44 -34.69
C ALA A 68 -6.96 -9.21 -34.25
N ALA A 69 -7.01 -8.93 -32.96
CA ALA A 69 -7.66 -7.74 -32.44
C ALA A 69 -6.73 -6.53 -32.50
N ARG A 70 -7.31 -5.36 -32.77
CA ARG A 70 -6.60 -4.07 -32.63
C ARG A 70 -6.18 -3.80 -31.18
N TRP A 71 -6.95 -4.31 -30.22
CA TRP A 71 -6.76 -4.11 -28.79
C TRP A 71 -6.95 -5.45 -28.04
N PRO A 72 -5.91 -6.31 -28.03
CA PRO A 72 -5.94 -7.53 -27.23
C PRO A 72 -5.84 -7.19 -25.74
N GLY A 73 -6.53 -7.94 -24.87
CA GLY A 73 -6.51 -7.65 -23.44
C GLY A 73 -7.26 -8.65 -22.57
N VAL A 74 -7.13 -8.44 -21.26
CA VAL A 74 -7.86 -9.16 -20.21
C VAL A 74 -8.67 -8.17 -19.38
N THR A 75 -9.84 -8.60 -18.92
CA THR A 75 -10.64 -7.85 -17.94
C THR A 75 -10.76 -8.67 -16.67
N LEU A 76 -10.27 -8.08 -15.56
CA LEU A 76 -10.41 -8.61 -14.22
C LEU A 76 -11.56 -7.88 -13.52
N LYS A 77 -12.68 -8.56 -13.31
CA LYS A 77 -13.83 -7.98 -12.62
C LYS A 77 -13.61 -7.96 -11.12
N ALA A 78 -14.02 -6.89 -10.46
CA ALA A 78 -14.04 -6.82 -9.01
C ALA A 78 -14.86 -8.01 -8.46
N PRO A 79 -14.28 -8.86 -7.57
CA PRO A 79 -14.99 -10.05 -7.06
C PRO A 79 -16.33 -9.74 -6.38
N GLN A 80 -16.48 -8.52 -5.85
CA GLN A 80 -17.69 -8.03 -5.17
C GLN A 80 -18.44 -6.95 -5.99
N GLY A 81 -18.17 -6.85 -7.29
CA GLY A 81 -18.85 -5.95 -8.23
C GLY A 81 -18.26 -4.53 -8.32
N LYS A 82 -17.76 -3.96 -7.23
CA LYS A 82 -17.04 -2.67 -7.23
C LYS A 82 -15.85 -2.70 -6.29
N TRP A 83 -14.83 -1.90 -6.59
CA TRP A 83 -13.75 -1.59 -5.64
C TRP A 83 -14.11 -0.32 -4.87
N ASP A 84 -13.95 -0.36 -3.55
CA ASP A 84 -13.82 0.86 -2.74
C ASP A 84 -12.33 1.11 -2.54
N LEU A 85 -11.81 2.17 -3.16
CA LEU A 85 -10.39 2.56 -3.11
C LEU A 85 -10.22 3.95 -2.46
N SER A 86 -11.21 4.41 -1.69
CA SER A 86 -11.18 5.71 -1.02
C SER A 86 -9.93 5.89 -0.13
N ALA A 87 -9.42 4.80 0.46
CA ALA A 87 -8.19 4.80 1.24
C ALA A 87 -6.91 5.07 0.42
N CYS A 88 -6.96 4.97 -0.91
CA CYS A 88 -5.85 5.23 -1.81
C CYS A 88 -5.95 6.58 -2.54
N GLU A 89 -6.90 7.43 -2.13
CA GLU A 89 -7.10 8.74 -2.74
C GLU A 89 -5.87 9.64 -2.48
N TYR A 90 -5.30 10.17 -3.56
CA TYR A 90 -4.25 11.16 -3.49
C TYR A 90 -4.91 12.53 -3.29
N ILE A 91 -4.70 13.14 -2.12
CA ILE A 91 -5.21 14.47 -1.76
C ILE A 91 -4.18 15.54 -2.12
#